data_AF-A0A1Q9CR06-F1
#
_entry.id   AF-A0A1Q9CR06-F1
#
_cell.length_a   1.000
_cell.length_b   1.000
_cell.length_c   1.000
_cell.angle_alpha   90.00
_cell.angle_beta   90.00
_cell.angle_gamma   90.00
#
_symmetry.space_group_name_H-M   'P 1'
#
loop_
_entity.id
_entity.type
_entity.pdbx_description
1 polymer ?
#
loop_
_entity_poly.entity_id
_entity_poly.type
_entity_poly.pdbx_seq_one_letter_code
_entity_poly.pdbx_strand_id
1 'polypeptide(L)'
;MFRTSRNSSNAAFYLQGVPGLIRFRKLVGPGAKVNQSWSDAHGHVAFGVEKSAFVALNRGFNWVTQIGTSTPWELRGMNTSLPSGAYCNLALATQPVPESWTGSCFGDVTVDVVIDVNGTILQGEVPASGVVALHIAFSKRRLRGPPHRLRLKFDAMTGC
;
A
#
# COMPACT_ATOMS: atom_id res chain seq x y z
N MET A 1 -25.32 3.87 -51.18
CA MET A 1 -25.74 4.17 -49.80
C MET A 1 -25.01 3.20 -48.87
N PHE A 2 -23.80 3.56 -48.42
CA PHE A 2 -22.98 2.70 -47.56
C PHE A 2 -23.17 3.09 -46.09
N ARG A 3 -23.77 2.22 -45.29
CA ARG A 3 -23.76 2.33 -43.82
C ARG A 3 -22.46 1.72 -43.31
N THR A 4 -21.50 2.55 -42.91
CA THR A 4 -20.39 2.12 -42.07
C THR A 4 -20.89 2.06 -40.63
N SER A 5 -21.05 0.83 -40.12
CA SER A 5 -21.24 0.56 -38.69
C SER A 5 -19.99 1.03 -37.93
N ARG A 6 -20.13 2.11 -37.15
CA ARG A 6 -19.11 2.50 -36.16
C ARG A 6 -19.34 1.63 -34.92
N ASN A 7 -18.66 0.49 -34.86
CA ASN A 7 -18.40 -0.16 -33.58
C ASN A 7 -17.32 0.65 -32.85
N SER A 8 -17.73 1.72 -32.17
CA SER A 8 -16.90 2.41 -31.19
C SER A 8 -16.88 1.62 -29.89
N SER A 9 -16.23 0.46 -29.89
CA SER A 9 -15.69 -0.13 -28.67
C SER A 9 -14.47 0.68 -28.28
N ASN A 10 -14.70 1.80 -27.58
CA ASN A 10 -13.65 2.54 -26.88
C ASN A 10 -13.05 1.59 -25.83
N ALA A 11 -12.02 0.84 -26.23
CA ALA A 11 -11.11 0.21 -25.28
C ALA A 11 -10.38 1.35 -24.56
N ALA A 12 -11.00 1.86 -23.49
CA ALA A 12 -10.31 2.72 -22.56
C ALA A 12 -9.13 1.91 -22.04
N PHE A 13 -7.92 2.27 -22.46
CA PHE A 13 -6.69 1.75 -21.88
C PHE A 13 -6.72 2.10 -20.39
N TYR A 14 -7.15 1.15 -19.57
CA TYR A 14 -7.18 1.30 -18.12
C TYR A 14 -5.74 1.16 -17.63
N LEU A 15 -5.06 2.29 -17.48
CA LEU A 15 -3.74 2.35 -16.86
C LEU A 15 -3.90 2.18 -15.34
N GLN A 16 -4.14 0.95 -14.89
CA GLN A 16 -4.21 0.61 -13.47
C GLN A 16 -2.97 1.14 -12.74
N GLY A 17 -3.19 1.78 -11.60
CA GLY A 17 -2.15 2.34 -10.75
C GLY A 17 -1.64 3.72 -11.16
N VAL A 18 -1.66 4.09 -12.45
CA VAL A 18 -1.20 5.42 -12.90
C VAL A 18 -1.93 6.58 -12.21
N PRO A 19 -3.28 6.65 -12.15
CA PRO A 19 -3.95 7.78 -11.50
C PRO A 19 -3.61 7.88 -10.01
N GLY A 20 -3.46 6.74 -9.33
CA GLY A 20 -3.07 6.71 -7.92
C GLY A 20 -1.62 7.13 -7.68
N LEU A 21 -0.69 6.72 -8.53
CA LEU A 21 0.71 7.12 -8.45
C LEU A 21 0.92 8.61 -8.80
N ILE A 22 0.12 9.16 -9.71
CA ILE A 22 0.10 10.62 -9.94
C ILE A 22 -0.35 11.35 -8.67
N ARG A 23 -1.42 10.89 -8.02
CA ARG A 23 -1.90 11.50 -6.77
C ARG A 23 -0.87 11.35 -5.65
N PHE A 24 -0.26 10.17 -5.51
CA PHE A 24 0.85 9.92 -4.58
C PHE A 24 1.96 10.96 -4.78
N ARG A 25 2.43 11.15 -6.03
CA ARG A 25 3.52 12.07 -6.34
C ARG A 25 3.17 13.52 -6.02
N LYS A 26 1.93 13.94 -6.29
CA LYS A 26 1.42 15.29 -5.97
C LYS A 26 1.39 15.53 -4.46
N LEU A 27 0.99 14.54 -3.67
CA LEU A 27 0.91 14.66 -2.21
C LEU A 27 2.27 14.65 -1.53
N VAL A 28 3.21 13.83 -2.02
CA VAL A 28 4.60 13.85 -1.55
C VAL A 28 5.27 15.20 -1.84
N GLY A 29 4.94 15.82 -2.97
CA GLY A 29 5.45 17.14 -3.34
C GLY A 29 6.90 17.12 -3.85
N PRO A 30 7.37 18.18 -4.52
CA PRO A 30 8.74 18.27 -4.99
C PRO A 30 9.74 18.40 -3.82
N GLY A 31 10.91 17.78 -3.95
CA GLY A 31 12.01 17.93 -2.99
C GLY A 31 11.97 17.01 -1.77
N ALA A 32 10.90 16.22 -1.60
CA ALA A 32 10.81 15.23 -0.53
C ALA A 32 11.94 14.19 -0.63
N LYS A 33 12.51 13.81 0.52
CA LYS A 33 13.68 12.92 0.58
C LYS A 33 13.30 11.47 0.89
N VAL A 34 13.94 10.54 0.20
CA VAL A 34 13.95 9.14 0.63
C VAL A 34 14.78 9.05 1.91
N ASN A 35 14.19 8.51 2.98
CA ASN A 35 14.85 8.39 4.29
C ASN A 35 15.20 6.94 4.65
N GLN A 36 14.62 5.96 3.94
CA GLN A 36 14.85 4.54 4.14
C GLN A 36 14.71 3.84 2.79
N SER A 37 15.54 2.83 2.54
CA SER A 37 15.47 2.03 1.32
C SER A 37 15.85 0.57 1.60
N TRP A 38 15.25 -0.33 0.82
CA TRP A 38 15.49 -1.76 0.86
C TRP A 38 15.58 -2.29 -0.56
N SER A 39 16.48 -3.24 -0.78
CA SER A 39 16.52 -4.03 -1.99
C SER A 39 17.09 -5.41 -1.71
N ASP A 40 16.70 -6.40 -2.51
CA ASP A 40 17.23 -7.75 -2.45
C ASP A 40 17.54 -8.31 -3.84
N ALA A 41 18.10 -9.53 -3.88
CA ALA A 41 18.44 -10.22 -5.12
C ALA A 41 17.21 -10.72 -5.90
N HIS A 42 16.02 -10.75 -5.29
CA HIS A 42 14.77 -11.19 -5.92
C HIS A 42 14.07 -10.06 -6.68
N GLY A 43 14.69 -8.87 -6.76
CA GLY A 43 14.10 -7.72 -7.43
C GLY A 43 12.98 -7.07 -6.62
N HIS A 44 12.98 -7.25 -5.30
CA HIS A 44 12.20 -6.45 -4.39
C HIS A 44 12.90 -5.12 -4.13
N VAL A 45 12.15 -4.03 -4.19
CA VAL A 45 12.63 -2.70 -3.85
C VAL A 45 11.56 -2.01 -3.01
N ALA A 46 11.94 -1.44 -1.87
CA ALA A 46 11.05 -0.58 -1.10
C ALA A 46 11.78 0.68 -0.65
N PHE A 47 11.03 1.73 -0.37
CA PHE A 47 11.57 2.94 0.22
C PHE A 47 10.50 3.75 0.96
N GLY A 48 10.94 4.40 2.04
CA GLY A 48 10.17 5.42 2.75
C GLY A 48 10.49 6.80 2.20
N VAL A 49 9.49 7.67 2.16
CA VAL A 49 9.66 9.09 1.86
C VAL A 49 9.28 9.88 3.11
N GLU A 50 10.31 10.35 3.80
CA GLU A 50 10.20 11.04 5.08
C GLU A 50 9.25 10.30 6.05
N LYS A 51 8.23 10.97 6.58
CA LYS A 51 7.18 10.35 7.42
C LYS A 51 5.81 10.41 6.77
N SER A 52 5.76 10.59 5.45
CA SER A 52 4.52 10.86 4.70
C SER A 52 4.13 9.74 3.76
N ALA A 53 5.09 8.95 3.26
CA ALA A 53 4.83 7.94 2.23
C ALA A 53 5.75 6.71 2.31
N PHE A 54 5.27 5.62 1.73
CA PHE A 54 6.03 4.36 1.57
C PHE A 54 5.69 3.72 0.22
N VAL A 55 6.68 3.16 -0.45
CA VAL A 55 6.52 2.43 -1.71
C VAL A 55 7.26 1.10 -1.63
N ALA A 56 6.65 0.05 -2.15
CA ALA A 56 7.29 -1.25 -2.36
C ALA A 56 6.93 -1.77 -3.76
N LEU A 57 7.91 -2.35 -4.45
CA LEU A 57 7.80 -2.88 -5.80
C LEU A 57 8.39 -4.28 -5.82
N ASN A 58 7.63 -5.21 -6.40
CA ASN A 58 8.10 -6.53 -6.74
C ASN A 58 8.19 -6.59 -8.27
N ARG A 59 9.41 -6.65 -8.80
CA ARG A 59 9.65 -6.65 -10.25
C ARG A 59 9.00 -7.84 -10.96
N GLY A 60 8.73 -8.93 -10.24
CA GLY A 60 8.29 -10.19 -10.82
C GLY A 60 9.42 -10.96 -11.50
N PHE A 61 9.10 -12.19 -11.87
CA PHE A 61 10.04 -13.09 -12.55
C PHE A 61 10.16 -12.73 -14.03
N ASN A 62 11.39 -12.54 -14.49
CA ASN A 62 11.70 -12.32 -15.90
C ASN A 62 12.29 -13.60 -16.51
N TRP A 63 11.54 -14.23 -17.42
CA TRP A 63 11.94 -15.51 -18.04
C TRP A 63 13.16 -15.41 -18.97
N VAL A 64 13.49 -14.23 -19.49
CA VAL A 64 14.67 -14.05 -20.36
C VAL A 64 15.94 -14.03 -19.52
N THR A 65 15.92 -13.27 -18.44
CA THR A 65 17.08 -13.06 -17.56
C THR A 65 17.17 -14.09 -16.43
N GLN A 66 16.09 -14.84 -16.19
CA GLN A 66 15.95 -15.77 -15.06
C GLN A 66 16.11 -15.10 -13.68
N ILE A 67 15.90 -13.77 -13.62
CA ILE A 67 16.01 -12.98 -12.39
C ILE A 67 14.61 -12.58 -11.91
N GLY A 68 14.40 -12.59 -10.60
CA GLY A 68 13.18 -12.16 -9.94
C GLY A 68 12.44 -13.31 -9.24
N THR A 69 11.21 -13.05 -8.80
CA THR A 69 10.33 -14.07 -8.22
C THR A 69 8.92 -14.03 -8.82
N SER A 70 8.27 -15.18 -8.95
CA SER A 70 6.86 -15.31 -9.33
C SER A 70 5.92 -15.26 -8.12
N THR A 71 6.45 -15.21 -6.90
CA THR A 71 5.68 -15.19 -5.67
C THR A 71 5.41 -13.77 -5.19
N PRO A 72 4.29 -13.54 -4.49
CA PRO A 72 4.10 -12.31 -3.72
C PRO A 72 5.22 -12.11 -2.69
N TRP A 73 5.46 -10.86 -2.35
CA TRP A 73 6.42 -10.46 -1.33
C TRP A 73 5.71 -10.01 -0.06
N GLU A 74 5.91 -10.72 1.05
CA GLU A 74 5.38 -10.31 2.36
C GLU A 74 6.18 -9.13 2.92
N LEU A 75 5.48 -8.03 3.24
CA LEU A 75 6.08 -6.80 3.75
C LEU A 75 6.20 -6.77 5.28
N ARG A 76 5.74 -7.82 5.98
CA ARG A 76 5.74 -7.90 7.44
C ARG A 76 7.14 -7.64 8.01
N GLY A 77 7.21 -6.79 9.02
CA GLY A 77 8.46 -6.43 9.70
C GLY A 77 9.23 -5.26 9.06
N MET A 78 8.81 -4.79 7.88
CA MET A 78 9.41 -3.58 7.29
C MET A 78 8.95 -2.32 8.03
N ASN A 79 9.90 -1.44 8.38
CA ASN A 79 9.59 -0.13 8.91
C ASN A 79 9.27 0.84 7.76
N THR A 80 8.18 1.58 7.86
CA THR A 80 7.72 2.53 6.83
C THR A 80 7.90 3.98 7.25
N SER A 81 8.20 4.23 8.53
CA SER A 81 8.11 5.54 9.20
C SER A 81 6.72 6.20 9.16
N LEU A 82 5.69 5.53 8.63
CA LEU A 82 4.32 6.00 8.65
C LEU A 82 3.70 5.79 10.04
N PRO A 83 2.75 6.64 10.46
CA PRO A 83 1.98 6.40 11.67
C PRO A 83 1.20 5.08 11.63
N SER A 84 0.83 4.57 12.81
CA SER A 84 -0.03 3.39 12.92
C SER A 84 -1.38 3.58 12.23
N GLY A 85 -1.81 2.58 11.48
CA GLY A 85 -3.12 2.59 10.82
C GLY A 85 -3.23 1.54 9.72
N ALA A 86 -4.40 1.45 9.12
CA ALA A 86 -4.62 0.70 7.89
C ALA A 86 -4.56 1.66 6.71
N TYR A 87 -3.84 1.32 5.65
CA TYR A 87 -3.58 2.21 4.52
C TYR A 87 -4.12 1.60 3.23
N CYS A 88 -4.70 2.45 2.39
CA CYS A 88 -5.07 2.04 1.04
C CYS A 88 -3.85 2.02 0.13
N ASN A 89 -3.73 0.97 -0.67
CA ASN A 89 -2.75 0.91 -1.74
C ASN A 89 -3.19 1.79 -2.93
N LEU A 90 -2.52 2.93 -3.10
CA LEU A 90 -2.76 3.86 -4.22
C LEU A 90 -2.43 3.24 -5.57
N ALA A 91 -1.53 2.26 -5.64
CA ALA A 91 -1.18 1.58 -6.88
C ALA A 91 -2.31 0.70 -7.43
N LEU A 92 -3.40 0.49 -6.67
CA LEU A 92 -4.60 -0.20 -7.16
C LEU A 92 -5.64 0.76 -7.78
N ALA A 93 -5.41 2.07 -7.70
CA ALA A 93 -6.36 3.03 -8.25
C ALA A 93 -6.48 2.88 -9.78
N THR A 94 -7.70 2.61 -10.23
CA THR A 94 -8.03 2.46 -11.66
C THR A 94 -8.63 3.77 -12.21
N GLN A 95 -9.19 4.61 -11.35
CA GLN A 95 -9.77 5.92 -11.67
C GLN A 95 -8.99 7.06 -11.00
N PRO A 96 -9.15 8.32 -11.48
CA PRO A 96 -8.59 9.48 -10.80
C PRO A 96 -8.91 9.51 -9.30
N VAL A 97 -7.87 9.59 -8.48
CA VAL A 97 -8.04 9.65 -7.04
C VAL A 97 -8.48 11.07 -6.65
N PRO A 98 -9.64 11.23 -5.97
CA PRO A 98 -10.18 12.54 -5.64
C PRO A 98 -9.27 13.29 -4.64
N GLU A 99 -9.40 14.61 -4.60
CA GLU A 99 -8.59 15.43 -3.71
C GLU A 99 -8.93 15.20 -2.24
N SER A 100 -10.23 15.16 -1.95
CA SER A 100 -10.79 14.74 -0.68
C SER A 100 -11.07 13.25 -0.72
N TRP A 101 -10.49 12.53 0.23
CA TRP A 101 -10.69 11.09 0.37
C TRP A 101 -11.60 10.78 1.56
N THR A 102 -12.58 9.91 1.34
CA THR A 102 -13.68 9.65 2.28
C THR A 102 -13.49 8.40 3.14
N GLY A 103 -12.38 7.68 2.97
CA GLY A 103 -12.06 6.48 3.77
C GLY A 103 -12.17 5.14 3.03
N SER A 104 -12.70 5.13 1.79
CA SER A 104 -12.83 3.90 1.00
C SER A 104 -11.63 3.67 0.07
N CYS A 105 -11.04 2.47 0.07
CA CYS A 105 -9.94 2.15 -0.83
C CYS A 105 -10.40 1.99 -2.29
N PHE A 106 -9.42 1.95 -3.19
CA PHE A 106 -9.65 1.88 -4.63
C PHE A 106 -9.76 0.43 -5.12
N GLY A 107 -10.66 0.19 -6.07
CA GLY A 107 -10.88 -1.13 -6.66
C GLY A 107 -11.63 -2.10 -5.73
N ASP A 108 -11.92 -3.28 -6.25
CA ASP A 108 -12.66 -4.33 -5.53
C ASP A 108 -11.78 -5.17 -4.58
N VAL A 109 -10.46 -4.93 -4.59
CA VAL A 109 -9.48 -5.68 -3.80
C VAL A 109 -8.88 -4.76 -2.74
N THR A 110 -9.40 -4.81 -1.52
CA THR A 110 -8.83 -4.10 -0.38
C THR A 110 -7.59 -4.84 0.13
N VAL A 111 -6.46 -4.69 -0.55
CA VAL A 111 -5.17 -5.06 0.07
C VAL A 111 -4.79 -3.92 1.00
N ASP A 112 -5.24 -4.04 2.25
CA ASP A 112 -4.87 -3.10 3.30
C ASP A 112 -3.46 -3.40 3.77
N VAL A 113 -2.64 -2.36 3.84
CA VAL A 113 -1.38 -2.44 4.58
C VAL A 113 -1.61 -1.92 5.98
N VAL A 114 -1.40 -2.78 6.97
CA VAL A 114 -1.58 -2.47 8.39
C VAL A 114 -0.23 -2.18 9.02
N ILE A 115 -0.12 -1.03 9.66
CA ILE A 115 1.10 -0.50 10.27
C ILE A 115 0.89 -0.35 11.78
N ASP A 116 1.83 -0.85 12.58
CA ASP A 116 1.80 -0.76 14.04
C ASP A 116 2.23 0.61 14.58
N VAL A 117 2.28 0.74 15.91
CA VAL A 117 2.69 1.96 16.61
C VAL A 117 4.16 2.34 16.41
N ASN A 118 5.00 1.40 15.97
CA ASN A 118 6.42 1.62 15.71
C ASN A 118 6.70 1.99 14.24
N GLY A 119 5.66 2.06 13.40
CA GLY A 119 5.77 2.27 11.96
C GLY A 119 6.10 1.00 11.18
N THR A 120 6.00 -0.17 11.81
CA THR A 120 6.31 -1.47 11.23
C THR A 120 5.07 -2.10 10.61
N ILE A 121 5.22 -2.71 9.43
CA ILE A 121 4.12 -3.42 8.76
C ILE A 121 3.80 -4.72 9.51
N LEU A 122 2.53 -4.88 9.90
CA LEU A 122 1.96 -6.11 10.49
C LEU A 122 1.36 -7.02 9.43
N GLN A 123 0.77 -6.43 8.39
CA GLN A 123 0.10 -7.12 7.28
C GLN A 123 0.26 -6.28 6.01
N GLY A 124 0.61 -6.95 4.92
CA GLY A 124 0.74 -6.32 3.61
C GLY A 124 1.59 -7.19 2.71
N GLU A 125 1.25 -7.22 1.44
CA GLU A 125 2.01 -7.95 0.42
C GLU A 125 2.09 -7.14 -0.87
N VAL A 126 3.16 -7.38 -1.63
CA VAL A 126 3.28 -6.90 -3.00
C VAL A 126 3.14 -8.10 -3.94
N PRO A 127 2.08 -8.17 -4.76
CA PRO A 127 1.95 -9.22 -5.76
C PRO A 127 3.19 -9.28 -6.66
N ALA A 128 3.49 -10.45 -7.23
CA ALA A 128 4.51 -10.56 -8.26
C ALA A 128 4.19 -9.61 -9.42
N SER A 129 5.19 -8.88 -9.91
CA SER A 129 5.03 -7.80 -10.90
C SER A 129 4.12 -6.65 -10.42
N GLY A 130 4.03 -6.45 -9.11
CA GLY A 130 3.12 -5.51 -8.46
C GLY A 130 3.82 -4.36 -7.75
N VAL A 131 3.00 -3.40 -7.32
CA VAL A 131 3.43 -2.22 -6.56
C VAL A 131 2.46 -1.98 -5.40
N VAL A 132 3.01 -1.55 -4.28
CA VAL A 132 2.30 -0.96 -3.15
C VAL A 132 2.77 0.47 -2.98
N ALA A 133 1.84 1.41 -2.92
CA ALA A 133 2.13 2.82 -2.66
C ALA A 133 1.18 3.36 -1.59
N LEU A 134 1.74 3.83 -0.48
CA LEU A 134 0.99 4.27 0.70
C LEU A 134 1.33 5.74 0.99
N HIS A 135 0.33 6.50 1.40
CA HIS A 135 0.53 7.88 1.83
C HIS A 135 -0.34 8.17 3.06
N ILE A 136 0.14 9.00 3.99
CA ILE A 136 -0.54 9.35 5.26
C ILE A 136 -1.99 9.85 5.07
N ALA A 137 -2.24 10.57 3.98
CA ALA A 137 -3.57 11.07 3.62
C ALA A 137 -4.61 9.97 3.29
N PHE A 138 -4.16 8.73 3.05
CA PHE A 138 -5.01 7.58 2.72
C PHE A 138 -4.99 6.50 3.82
N SER A 139 -4.77 6.93 5.06
CA SER A 139 -4.94 6.07 6.23
C SER A 139 -6.42 5.96 6.59
N LYS A 140 -6.98 4.75 6.48
CA LYS A 140 -8.29 4.41 7.02
C LYS A 140 -8.16 4.53 8.53
N ARG A 141 -8.89 5.49 9.12
CA ARG A 141 -8.95 5.87 10.55
C ARG A 141 -8.05 5.02 11.48
N ARG A 142 -7.15 5.71 12.21
CA ARG A 142 -6.35 5.16 13.33
C ARG A 142 -7.09 4.02 14.03
N LEU A 143 -6.43 2.87 14.17
CA LEU A 143 -6.82 1.85 15.14
C LEU A 143 -7.00 2.54 16.51
N ARG A 144 -8.23 2.95 16.84
CA ARG A 144 -8.58 3.47 18.16
C ARG A 144 -8.76 2.24 19.04
N GLY A 145 -7.70 1.82 19.69
CA GLY A 145 -7.73 0.88 20.79
C GLY A 145 -6.70 1.31 21.84
N PRO A 146 -7.06 1.42 23.13
CA PRO A 146 -6.08 1.68 24.18
C PRO A 146 -5.08 0.51 24.25
N PRO A 147 -3.86 0.70 24.79
CA PRO A 147 -2.97 -0.43 25.03
C PRO A 147 -3.72 -1.40 25.93
N HIS A 148 -3.97 -2.61 25.47
CA HIS A 148 -4.44 -3.70 26.32
C HIS A 148 -3.36 -3.93 27.37
N ARG A 149 -3.46 -3.21 28.50
CA ARG A 149 -2.98 -3.67 29.78
C ARG A 149 -3.70 -5.00 29.99
N LEU A 150 -2.98 -6.10 29.80
CA LEU A 150 -3.34 -7.38 30.38
C LEU A 150 -3.50 -7.13 31.88
N ARG A 151 -4.73 -6.84 32.32
CA ARG A 151 -5.12 -7.02 33.71
C ARG A 151 -5.09 -8.52 33.92
N LEU A 152 -3.93 -9.02 34.35
CA LEU A 152 -3.88 -10.23 35.14
C LEU A 152 -4.86 -9.98 36.29
N LYS A 153 -6.03 -10.63 36.23
CA LYS A 153 -6.89 -10.76 37.40
C LYS A 153 -6.12 -11.62 38.40
N PHE A 154 -5.42 -10.97 39.32
CA PHE A 154 -5.15 -11.58 40.61
C PHE A 154 -6.49 -11.56 41.35
N ASP A 155 -7.24 -12.66 41.22
CA ASP A 155 -8.31 -12.94 42.17
C ASP A 155 -7.62 -13.31 43.49
N ALA A 156 -7.53 -12.32 44.37
CA ALA A 156 -7.22 -12.54 45.77
C ALA A 156 -8.40 -13.33 46.37
N MET A 157 -8.15 -14.59 46.71
CA MET A 157 -9.01 -15.36 47.60
C MET A 157 -8.90 -14.75 49.00
N THR A 158 -9.94 -14.03 49.41
CA THR A 158 -10.20 -13.68 50.80
C THR A 158 -11.51 -14.32 51.26
N GLY A 159 -11.44 -15.07 52.36
CA GLY A 159 -12.54 -15.59 53.18
C GLY A 159 -13.02 -16.98 52.75
N CYS A 160 -13.06 -18.02 53.59
CA CYS A 160 -13.11 -18.12 55.05
C CYS A 160 -12.30 -19.32 55.56
#